data_AF-A0A1I7TYS4-F1
#
_entry.id   AF-A0A1I7TYS4-F1
#
_cell.length_a   1.000
_cell.length_b   1.000
_cell.length_c   1.000
_cell.angle_alpha   90.00
_cell.angle_beta   90.00
_cell.angle_gamma   90.00
#
_symmetry.space_group_name_H-M   'P 1'
#
loop_
_entity.id
_entity.type
_entity.pdbx_description
1 polymer ?
#
loop_
_entity_poly.entity_id
_entity_poly.type
_entity_poly.pdbx_seq_one_letter_code
_entity_poly.pdbx_strand_id
1 'polypeptide(L)'
;MSSQKQVEQFRSFDNFDLVRQLLQAIEQILASLGTVFDDLTAILNQNGTIEEQTQAITELRNRSPVEVDTIFYIASQLGKTLQGGNGGVVPSVPIPTPTTPQVPV
;
A
#
# COMPACT_ATOMS: atom_id res chain seq x y z
N MET A 1 -18.86 -14.48 -38.19
CA MET A 1 -18.74 -14.04 -36.77
C MET A 1 -19.45 -12.70 -36.64
N SER A 2 -20.42 -12.57 -35.73
CA SER A 2 -21.25 -11.35 -35.60
C SER A 2 -20.50 -10.23 -34.86
N SER A 3 -20.72 -8.96 -35.24
CA SER A 3 -20.01 -7.79 -34.69
C SER A 3 -20.09 -7.70 -33.16
N GLN A 4 -21.17 -8.17 -32.55
CA GLN A 4 -21.35 -8.29 -31.10
C GLN A 4 -20.27 -9.15 -30.42
N LYS A 5 -19.89 -10.30 -31.01
CA LYS A 5 -18.83 -11.16 -30.45
C LYS A 5 -17.45 -10.51 -30.51
N GLN A 6 -17.18 -9.66 -31.51
CA GLN A 6 -15.91 -8.92 -31.59
C GLN A 6 -15.82 -7.81 -30.53
N VAL A 7 -16.92 -7.10 -30.24
CA VAL A 7 -16.92 -6.04 -29.22
C VAL A 7 -16.79 -6.62 -27.80
N GLU A 8 -17.44 -7.74 -27.50
CA GLU A 8 -17.28 -8.43 -26.20
C GLU A 8 -15.88 -9.03 -26.04
N GLN A 9 -15.32 -9.61 -27.11
CA GLN A 9 -13.97 -10.18 -27.09
C GLN A 9 -12.89 -9.09 -26.93
N PHE A 10 -13.09 -7.90 -27.51
CA PHE A 10 -12.20 -6.75 -27.33
C PHE A 10 -12.27 -6.20 -25.89
N ARG A 11 -13.48 -6.01 -25.34
CA ARG A 11 -13.66 -5.58 -23.94
C ARG A 11 -13.16 -6.61 -22.91
N SER A 12 -13.27 -7.90 -23.21
CA SER A 12 -12.76 -8.96 -22.35
C SER A 12 -11.23 -9.04 -22.35
N PHE A 13 -10.57 -8.61 -23.43
CA PHE A 13 -9.12 -8.57 -23.53
C PHE A 13 -8.54 -7.48 -22.61
N ASP A 14 -9.12 -6.28 -22.64
CA ASP A 14 -8.65 -5.14 -21.83
C ASP A 14 -8.79 -5.37 -20.31
N ASN A 15 -9.91 -5.95 -19.87
CA ASN A 15 -10.13 -6.24 -18.45
C ASN A 15 -9.18 -7.31 -17.91
N PHE A 16 -8.85 -8.29 -18.73
CA PHE A 16 -7.97 -9.39 -18.32
C PHE A 16 -6.51 -8.92 -18.20
N ASP A 17 -6.08 -8.06 -19.11
CA ASP A 17 -4.75 -7.45 -19.04
C ASP A 17 -4.63 -6.48 -17.86
N LEU A 18 -5.69 -5.73 -17.54
CA LEU A 18 -5.73 -4.87 -16.34
C LEU A 18 -5.59 -5.70 -15.06
N VAL A 19 -6.33 -6.82 -14.94
CA VAL A 19 -6.24 -7.71 -13.77
C VAL A 19 -4.84 -8.32 -13.66
N ARG A 20 -4.22 -8.73 -14.78
CA ARG A 20 -2.85 -9.25 -14.77
C ARG A 20 -1.82 -8.21 -14.32
N GLN A 21 -1.91 -6.99 -14.84
CA GLN A 21 -1.02 -5.90 -14.44
C GLN A 21 -1.17 -5.58 -12.95
N LEU A 22 -2.41 -5.58 -12.45
CA LEU A 22 -2.68 -5.39 -11.04
C LEU A 22 -2.06 -6.51 -10.18
N LEU A 23 -2.24 -7.78 -10.58
CA LEU A 23 -1.65 -8.91 -9.86
C LEU A 23 -0.12 -8.85 -9.85
N GLN A 24 0.51 -8.50 -10.98
CA GLN A 24 1.95 -8.32 -11.07
C GLN A 24 2.44 -7.18 -10.17
N ALA A 25 1.74 -6.05 -10.14
CA ALA A 25 2.09 -4.93 -9.25
C ALA A 25 1.99 -5.35 -7.77
N ILE A 26 0.94 -6.10 -7.40
CA ILE A 26 0.78 -6.64 -6.04
C ILE A 26 1.93 -7.60 -5.71
N GLU A 27 2.32 -8.50 -6.62
CA GLU A 27 3.46 -9.40 -6.40
C GLU A 27 4.76 -8.64 -6.13
N GLN A 28 5.02 -7.56 -6.86
CA GLN A 28 6.19 -6.71 -6.63
C GLN A 28 6.15 -6.05 -5.25
N ILE A 29 5.00 -5.50 -4.84
CA ILE A 29 4.80 -4.90 -3.52
C ILE A 29 5.04 -5.96 -2.43
N LEU A 30 4.45 -7.16 -2.56
CA LEU A 30 4.62 -8.23 -1.58
C LEU A 30 6.09 -8.67 -1.46
N ALA A 31 6.84 -8.65 -2.56
CA ALA A 31 8.27 -8.96 -2.56
C ALA A 31 9.13 -7.85 -1.91
N SER A 32 8.71 -6.58 -2.00
CA SER A 32 9.43 -5.44 -1.42
C SER A 32 9.11 -5.18 0.06
N LEU A 33 7.98 -5.69 0.57
CA LEU A 33 7.55 -5.48 1.96
C LEU A 33 8.60 -5.88 3.00
N GLY A 34 9.31 -6.99 2.78
CA GLY A 34 10.36 -7.45 3.70
C GLY A 34 11.49 -6.42 3.84
N THR A 35 11.98 -5.91 2.71
CA THR A 35 13.03 -4.88 2.69
C THR A 35 12.60 -3.59 3.36
N VAL A 36 11.35 -3.14 3.14
CA VAL A 36 10.83 -1.92 3.79
C VAL A 36 10.67 -2.13 5.29
N PHE A 37 10.34 -3.35 5.74
CA PHE A 37 10.30 -3.69 7.16
C PHE A 37 11.70 -3.67 7.81
N ASP A 38 12.72 -4.15 7.10
CA ASP A 38 14.11 -4.08 7.55
C ASP A 38 14.59 -2.63 7.66
N ASP A 39 14.26 -1.79 6.67
CA ASP A 39 14.56 -0.35 6.69
C ASP A 39 13.88 0.35 7.87
N LEU A 40 12.60 0.08 8.12
CA LEU A 40 11.88 0.60 9.29
C LEU A 40 12.52 0.15 10.60
N THR A 41 12.91 -1.13 10.69
CA THR A 41 13.60 -1.68 11.87
C THR A 41 14.94 -1.00 12.10
N ALA A 42 15.70 -0.74 11.04
CA ALA A 42 16.96 -0.02 11.12
C ALA A 42 16.75 1.42 11.60
N ILE A 43 15.78 2.15 11.04
CA ILE A 43 15.46 3.53 11.44
C ILE A 43 15.08 3.59 12.93
N LEU A 44 14.23 2.68 13.41
CA LEU A 44 13.77 2.69 14.79
C LEU A 44 14.85 2.26 15.80
N ASN A 45 15.82 1.46 15.37
CA ASN A 45 16.94 1.04 16.21
C ASN A 45 18.15 2.01 16.19
N GLN A 46 18.14 3.02 15.30
CA GLN A 46 19.18 4.04 15.32
C GLN A 46 19.06 4.92 16.57
N ASN A 47 20.20 5.26 17.18
CA ASN A 47 20.30 6.20 18.30
C ASN A 47 20.12 7.66 17.85
N GLY A 48 19.02 7.95 17.18
CA GLY A 48 18.60 9.29 16.74
C GLY A 48 17.51 9.87 17.62
N THR A 49 17.26 11.15 17.44
CA THR A 49 16.07 11.83 17.98
C THR A 49 14.80 11.36 17.28
N ILE A 50 13.65 11.58 17.93
CA ILE A 50 12.33 11.28 17.32
C ILE A 50 12.12 12.06 16.02
N GLU A 51 12.65 13.29 15.93
CA GLU A 51 12.56 14.12 14.72
C GLU A 51 13.34 13.49 13.56
N GLU A 52 14.57 13.01 13.80
CA GLU A 52 15.38 12.32 12.79
C GLU A 52 14.72 11.03 12.32
N GLN A 53 14.16 10.23 13.24
CA GLN A 53 13.42 9.02 12.88
C GLN A 53 12.17 9.34 12.04
N THR A 54 11.44 10.39 12.40
CA THR A 54 10.25 10.83 11.64
C THR A 54 10.61 11.26 10.22
N GLN A 55 11.72 11.99 10.07
CA GLN A 55 12.22 12.40 8.76
C GLN A 55 12.64 11.18 7.93
N ALA A 56 13.38 10.24 8.51
CA ALA A 56 13.80 9.02 7.81
C ALA A 56 12.61 8.14 7.37
N ILE A 57 11.57 8.02 8.21
CA ILE A 57 10.32 7.34 7.83
C ILE A 57 9.61 8.08 6.69
N THR A 58 9.62 9.41 6.70
CA THR A 58 9.02 10.22 5.62
C THR A 58 9.76 10.00 4.30
N GLU A 59 11.09 9.96 4.33
CA GLU A 59 11.92 9.64 3.16
C GLU A 59 11.71 8.21 2.66
N LEU A 60 11.57 7.25 3.57
CA LEU A 60 11.22 5.87 3.20
C LEU A 60 9.85 5.79 2.53
N ARG A 61 8.84 6.47 3.06
CA ARG A 61 7.50 6.55 2.45
C ARG A 61 7.55 7.19 1.06
N ASN A 62 8.38 8.20 0.85
CA ASN A 62 8.51 8.82 -0.48
C ASN A 62 9.10 7.87 -1.53
N ARG A 63 9.94 6.91 -1.11
CA ARG A 63 10.53 5.88 -2.00
C ARG A 63 9.61 4.68 -2.19
N SER A 64 8.87 4.30 -1.16
CA SER A 64 8.04 3.09 -1.10
C SER A 64 6.68 3.37 -0.45
N PRO A 65 5.83 4.19 -1.09
CA PRO A 65 4.62 4.70 -0.46
C PRO A 65 3.62 3.60 -0.14
N VAL A 66 3.42 2.66 -1.08
CA VAL A 66 2.42 1.59 -0.93
C VAL A 66 2.85 0.61 0.15
N GLU A 67 4.12 0.23 0.18
CA GLU A 67 4.69 -0.68 1.17
C GLU A 67 4.61 -0.10 2.58
N VAL A 68 5.07 1.14 2.76
CA VAL A 68 5.04 1.81 4.07
C VAL A 68 3.61 1.94 4.55
N ASP A 69 2.69 2.41 3.71
CA ASP A 69 1.28 2.55 4.10
C ASP A 69 0.64 1.19 4.40
N THR A 70 0.99 0.14 3.67
CA THR A 70 0.54 -1.23 3.93
C THR A 70 1.02 -1.74 5.30
N ILE A 71 2.31 -1.53 5.63
CA ILE A 71 2.87 -1.93 6.93
C ILE A 71 2.19 -1.16 8.06
N PHE A 72 2.01 0.16 7.91
CA PHE A 72 1.32 0.99 8.90
C PHE A 72 -0.14 0.59 9.05
N TYR A 73 -0.82 0.22 7.96
CA TYR A 73 -2.17 -0.30 8.01
C TYR A 73 -2.23 -1.61 8.81
N ILE A 74 -1.37 -2.59 8.50
CA ILE A 74 -1.29 -3.86 9.24
C ILE A 74 -0.99 -3.57 10.72
N ALA A 75 0.00 -2.74 11.01
CA ALA A 75 0.34 -2.33 12.37
C ALA A 75 -0.83 -1.63 13.09
N SER A 76 -1.66 -0.85 12.40
CA SER A 76 -2.85 -0.24 13.00
C SER A 76 -3.94 -1.27 13.34
N GLN A 77 -4.06 -2.34 12.54
CA GLN A 77 -4.99 -3.44 12.83
C GLN A 77 -4.48 -4.28 14.00
N LEU A 78 -3.19 -4.60 14.00
CA LEU A 78 -2.53 -5.34 15.08
C LEU A 78 -2.42 -4.51 16.35
N GLY A 79 -2.28 -3.19 16.25
CA GLY A 79 -2.23 -2.28 17.38
C GLY A 79 -3.48 -2.40 18.25
N LYS A 80 -4.66 -2.64 17.67
CA LYS A 80 -5.88 -2.94 18.44
C LYS A 80 -5.78 -4.24 19.24
N THR A 81 -4.96 -5.19 18.79
CA THR A 81 -4.70 -6.49 19.43
C THR A 81 -3.49 -6.46 20.37
N LEU A 82 -2.51 -5.59 20.12
CA LEU A 82 -1.24 -5.44 20.86
C LEU A 82 -1.28 -4.33 21.93
N GLN A 83 -2.31 -3.47 21.93
CA GLN A 83 -2.55 -2.39 22.92
C GLN A 83 -2.77 -2.87 24.38
N GLY A 84 -2.60 -4.16 24.67
CA GLY A 84 -2.48 -4.65 26.04
C GLY A 84 -1.14 -4.34 26.72
N GLY A 85 -0.15 -3.83 25.97
CA GLY A 85 1.14 -3.32 26.50
C GLY A 85 1.23 -1.80 26.37
N ASN A 86 1.83 -1.14 27.37
CA ASN A 86 1.97 0.32 27.59
C ASN A 86 2.60 1.18 26.46
N GLY A 87 2.23 1.04 25.19
CA GLY A 87 2.91 1.74 24.08
C GLY A 87 1.98 2.22 22.99
N GLY A 88 1.53 3.48 23.09
CA GLY A 88 1.27 4.38 21.96
C GLY A 88 0.08 4.09 21.05
N VAL A 89 -0.75 5.11 20.85
CA VAL A 89 -1.75 5.14 19.76
C VAL A 89 -1.01 5.22 18.42
N VAL A 90 -1.24 4.26 17.51
CA VAL A 90 -0.84 4.41 16.10
C VAL A 90 -1.74 5.48 15.48
N PRO A 91 -1.21 6.56 14.89
CA PRO A 91 -2.04 7.56 14.22
C PRO A 91 -2.83 6.93 13.07
N SER A 92 -4.13 7.22 13.00
CA SER A 92 -4.98 6.79 11.90
C SER A 92 -4.47 7.39 10.59
N VAL A 93 -3.99 6.56 9.65
CA VAL A 93 -3.70 7.01 8.29
C VAL A 93 -5.04 7.17 7.55
N PRO A 94 -5.36 8.36 7.00
CA PRO A 94 -6.55 8.55 6.18
C PRO A 94 -6.44 7.66 4.93
N ILE A 95 -7.39 6.74 4.76
CA ILE A 95 -7.49 5.94 3.54
C ILE A 95 -8.04 6.88 2.44
N PRO A 96 -7.40 6.99 1.27
CA PRO A 96 -7.98 7.74 0.16
C PRO A 96 -9.33 7.13 -0.21
N THR A 97 -10.38 7.94 -0.20
CA THR A 97 -11.70 7.53 -0.66
C THR A 97 -11.64 7.22 -2.16
N PRO A 98 -12.13 6.05 -2.62
CA PRO A 98 -12.23 5.78 -4.04
C PRO A 98 -13.08 6.87 -4.71
N THR A 99 -12.48 7.65 -5.60
CA THR A 99 -13.24 8.54 -6.48
C THR A 99 -13.99 7.67 -7.47
N THR A 100 -15.31 7.53 -7.31
CA THR A 100 -16.17 6.90 -8.30
C THR A 100 -15.97 7.63 -9.64
N PRO A 101 -15.55 6.94 -10.71
CA PRO A 101 -15.45 7.54 -12.04
C PRO A 101 -16.82 8.13 -12.41
N GLN A 102 -16.90 9.45 -12.57
CA GLN A 102 -18.10 10.06 -13.10
C GLN A 102 -18.20 9.72 -14.58
N VAL A 103 -19.22 8.94 -14.95
CA VAL A 103 -19.59 8.74 -16.34
C VAL A 103 -20.17 10.07 -16.84
N PRO A 104 -19.61 10.69 -17.91
CA PRO A 104 -20.19 11.89 -18.49
C PRO A 104 -21.61 11.59 -18.99
N VAL A 105 -22.56 12.46 -18.65
CA VAL A 105 -23.94 12.47 -19.15
C VAL A 105 -24.04 13.11 -20.52
#